data_AF-A0A2A5GWF6-F1
#
_entry.id   AF-A0A2A5GWF6-F1
#
_cell.length_a   1.000
_cell.length_b   1.000
_cell.length_c   1.000
_cell.angle_alpha   90.00
_cell.angle_beta   90.00
_cell.angle_gamma   90.00
#
_symmetry.space_group_name_H-M   'P 1'
#
loop_
_entity.id
_entity.type
_entity.pdbx_description
1 polymer ?
#
loop_
_entity_poly.entity_id
_entity_poly.type
_entity_poly.pdbx_seq_one_letter_code
_entity_poly.pdbx_strand_id
1 'polypeptide(L)'
;MLENINAAIAEYETKRKVLSEVVQKELTSSAQEILKEATFIKRIYWVQYTPGFNDGEPCEFSLGEICYQLEKEEDEDFEEYEGDSMPNIKSLEEQIQDYIDYENNPKDFAEKCRKKSKHSYHKQDRDYLPWHIKHDTKTKIEKELVEAKAIYNEFGEENVQKFLDFMDVFEKSIRSSEDILEEIFGNGFMINITKGNVEIEEYDCGY
;
A
#
# COMPACT_ATOMS: atom_id res chain seq x y z
N MET A 1 -23.16 -28.86 32.41
CA MET A 1 -23.14 -28.50 30.98
C MET A 1 -22.61 -27.08 30.79
N LEU A 2 -23.25 -26.06 31.37
CA LEU A 2 -22.76 -24.67 31.30
C LEU A 2 -21.35 -24.47 31.89
N GLU A 3 -21.02 -25.14 32.99
CA GLU A 3 -19.67 -25.07 33.58
C GLU A 3 -18.57 -25.58 32.64
N ASN A 4 -18.81 -26.69 31.92
CA ASN A 4 -17.86 -27.23 30.95
C ASN A 4 -17.69 -26.29 29.74
N ILE A 5 -18.76 -25.62 29.32
CA ILE A 5 -18.72 -24.63 28.23
C ILE A 5 -17.88 -23.42 28.66
N ASN A 6 -18.12 -22.87 29.85
CA ASN A 6 -17.35 -21.73 30.37
C ASN A 6 -15.86 -22.06 30.54
N ALA A 7 -15.53 -23.27 30.98
CA ALA A 7 -14.14 -23.73 31.07
C ALA A 7 -13.48 -23.81 29.68
N ALA A 8 -14.18 -24.33 28.67
CA ALA A 8 -13.68 -24.38 27.29
C ALA A 8 -13.46 -22.99 26.69
N ILE A 9 -14.37 -22.03 26.96
CA ILE A 9 -14.22 -20.63 26.55
C ILE A 9 -12.96 -20.02 27.19
N ALA A 10 -12.78 -20.19 28.50
CA ALA A 10 -11.61 -19.65 29.20
C ALA A 10 -10.28 -20.24 28.68
N GLU A 11 -10.27 -21.54 28.36
CA GLU A 11 -9.11 -22.21 27.76
C GLU A 11 -8.83 -21.67 26.34
N TYR A 12 -9.87 -21.48 25.53
CA TYR A 12 -9.77 -20.88 24.20
C TYR A 12 -9.20 -19.47 24.27
N GLU A 13 -9.74 -18.60 25.13
CA GLU A 13 -9.25 -17.22 25.31
C GLU A 13 -7.77 -17.18 25.73
N THR A 14 -7.37 -18.11 26.59
CA THR A 14 -5.97 -18.22 27.01
C THR A 14 -5.07 -18.58 25.82
N LYS A 15 -5.45 -19.58 25.02
CA LYS A 15 -4.70 -20.00 23.84
C LYS A 15 -4.67 -18.93 22.76
N ARG A 16 -5.81 -18.26 22.56
CA ARG A 16 -5.94 -17.12 21.64
C ARG A 16 -4.98 -16.01 22.00
N LYS A 17 -4.93 -15.61 23.28
CA LYS A 17 -4.00 -14.58 23.75
C LYS A 17 -2.54 -14.97 23.52
N VAL A 18 -2.17 -16.22 23.80
CA VAL A 18 -0.81 -16.72 23.55
C VAL A 18 -0.48 -16.69 22.05
N LEU A 19 -1.40 -17.12 21.18
CA LEU A 19 -1.22 -17.07 19.73
C LEU A 19 -1.08 -15.61 19.25
N SER A 20 -1.91 -14.71 19.75
CA SER A 20 -1.86 -13.28 19.48
C SER A 20 -0.49 -12.69 19.81
N GLU A 21 0.05 -12.98 20.99
CA GLU A 21 1.39 -12.51 21.40
C GLU A 21 2.50 -13.05 20.49
N VAL A 22 2.40 -14.32 20.07
CA VAL A 22 3.38 -14.93 19.15
C VAL A 22 3.31 -14.29 17.77
N VAL A 23 2.13 -14.22 17.17
CA VAL A 23 1.96 -13.67 15.81
C VAL A 23 2.32 -12.20 15.78
N GLN A 24 1.84 -11.39 16.74
CA GLN A 24 2.22 -9.99 16.84
C GLN A 24 3.74 -9.85 16.91
N LYS A 25 4.41 -10.63 17.76
CA LYS A 25 5.87 -10.58 17.89
C LYS A 25 6.59 -10.97 16.59
N GLU A 26 6.24 -12.08 15.95
CA GLU A 26 6.92 -12.56 14.74
C GLU A 26 6.71 -11.62 13.54
N LEU A 27 5.48 -11.14 13.36
CA LEU A 27 5.09 -10.20 12.31
C LEU A 27 5.81 -8.86 12.51
N THR A 28 5.78 -8.34 13.74
CA THR A 28 6.49 -7.11 14.13
C THR A 28 7.98 -7.24 13.90
N SER A 29 8.60 -8.35 14.35
CA SER A 29 10.05 -8.53 14.26
C SER A 29 10.51 -8.57 12.81
N SER A 30 9.79 -9.29 11.95
CA SER A 30 10.11 -9.41 10.52
C SER A 30 10.01 -8.06 9.80
N ALA A 31 8.94 -7.30 10.06
CA ALA A 31 8.76 -5.98 9.48
C ALA A 31 9.76 -4.95 10.05
N GLN A 32 10.07 -5.01 11.35
CA GLN A 32 11.06 -4.13 11.96
C GLN A 32 12.47 -4.35 11.44
N GLU A 33 12.84 -5.58 11.10
CA GLU A 33 14.14 -5.87 10.49
C GLU A 33 14.28 -5.18 9.14
N ILE A 34 13.27 -5.27 8.26
CA ILE A 34 13.34 -4.56 6.97
C ILE A 34 13.30 -3.04 7.15
N LEU A 35 12.53 -2.52 8.11
CA LEU A 35 12.43 -1.07 8.36
C LEU A 35 13.73 -0.46 8.92
N LYS A 36 14.56 -1.27 9.61
CA LYS A 36 15.89 -0.83 10.06
C LYS A 36 16.87 -0.68 8.89
N GLU A 37 16.70 -1.48 7.84
CA GLU A 37 17.52 -1.40 6.63
C GLU A 37 16.98 -0.35 5.65
N ALA A 38 15.66 -0.30 5.47
CA ALA A 38 14.95 0.65 4.63
C ALA A 38 14.67 1.94 5.40
N THR A 39 15.71 2.70 5.73
CA THR A 39 15.58 3.90 6.58
C THR A 39 14.72 5.00 5.97
N PHE A 40 14.48 4.97 4.65
CA PHE A 40 13.55 5.83 3.92
C PHE A 40 12.08 5.50 4.14
N ILE A 41 11.77 4.41 4.84
CA ILE A 41 10.43 4.04 5.25
C ILE A 41 10.24 4.40 6.72
N LYS A 42 9.17 5.16 6.98
CA LYS A 42 8.72 5.55 8.32
C LYS A 42 7.91 4.44 8.97
N ARG A 43 6.87 3.96 8.27
CA ARG A 43 5.96 2.89 8.74
C ARG A 43 5.44 2.02 7.61
N ILE A 44 5.05 0.78 7.93
CA ILE A 44 4.16 -0.06 7.13
C ILE A 44 2.82 -0.09 7.87
N TYR A 45 1.72 0.08 7.16
CA TYR A 45 0.41 0.13 7.79
C TYR A 45 -0.70 -0.45 6.91
N TRP A 46 -1.79 -0.88 7.54
CA TRP A 46 -3.01 -1.28 6.86
C TRP A 46 -4.22 -1.10 7.77
N VAL A 47 -5.40 -1.09 7.17
CA VAL A 47 -6.69 -1.04 7.88
C VAL A 47 -7.34 -2.41 7.82
N GLN A 48 -7.99 -2.82 8.90
CA GLN A 48 -8.82 -4.02 8.95
C GLN A 48 -10.23 -3.66 9.43
N TYR A 49 -11.22 -3.89 8.57
CA TYR A 49 -12.60 -3.49 8.88
C TYR A 49 -13.65 -4.34 8.17
N THR A 50 -14.83 -4.43 8.79
CA THR A 50 -16.08 -4.84 8.15
C THR A 50 -16.91 -3.58 7.89
N PRO A 51 -17.34 -3.32 6.64
CA PRO A 51 -18.13 -2.14 6.34
C PRO A 51 -19.46 -2.16 7.10
N GLY A 52 -19.85 -1.02 7.68
CA GLY A 52 -21.14 -0.88 8.37
C GLY A 52 -22.36 -0.98 7.43
N PHE A 53 -22.16 -0.79 6.13
CA PHE A 53 -23.17 -0.87 5.09
C PHE A 53 -22.57 -1.42 3.79
N ASN A 54 -23.23 -2.41 3.17
CA ASN A 54 -22.78 -3.02 1.92
C ASN A 54 -23.96 -3.34 0.98
N ASP A 55 -24.70 -2.34 0.47
CA ASP A 55 -25.72 -2.43 -0.61
C ASP A 55 -26.70 -3.64 -0.61
N GLY A 56 -26.94 -4.25 0.56
CA GLY A 56 -27.77 -5.46 0.70
C GLY A 56 -27.02 -6.80 0.57
N GLU A 57 -25.72 -6.78 0.29
CA GLU A 57 -24.81 -7.91 0.42
C GLU A 57 -24.35 -8.09 1.89
N PRO A 58 -23.91 -9.30 2.28
CA PRO A 58 -23.29 -9.51 3.58
C PRO A 58 -22.08 -8.59 3.78
N CYS A 59 -21.98 -7.98 4.96
CA CYS A 59 -20.77 -7.30 5.36
C CYS A 59 -19.77 -8.36 5.83
N GLU A 60 -18.64 -8.46 5.15
CA GLU A 60 -17.56 -9.39 5.48
C GLU A 60 -16.35 -8.60 5.98
N PHE A 61 -15.55 -9.23 6.84
CA PHE A 61 -14.24 -8.69 7.21
C PHE A 61 -13.37 -8.58 5.97
N SER A 62 -12.50 -7.57 5.95
CA SER A 62 -11.52 -7.40 4.90
C SER A 62 -10.27 -6.69 5.41
N LEU A 63 -9.14 -7.03 4.80
CA LEU A 63 -7.91 -6.26 4.91
C LEU A 63 -7.84 -5.22 3.79
N GLY A 64 -7.64 -3.97 4.18
CA GLY A 64 -7.28 -2.89 3.28
C GLY A 64 -5.96 -3.16 2.54
N GLU A 65 -5.58 -2.20 1.70
CA GLU A 65 -4.28 -2.25 1.05
C GLU A 65 -3.16 -2.16 2.09
N ILE A 66 -2.10 -2.95 1.89
CA ILE A 66 -0.92 -2.87 2.74
C ILE A 66 -0.06 -1.72 2.20
N CYS A 67 0.00 -0.64 2.96
CA CYS A 67 0.67 0.59 2.59
C CYS A 67 1.99 0.74 3.34
N TYR A 68 2.84 1.63 2.86
CA TYR A 68 3.94 2.17 3.65
C TYR A 68 3.98 3.69 3.51
N GLN A 69 4.70 4.32 4.42
CA GLN A 69 4.93 5.76 4.42
C GLN A 69 6.43 6.02 4.30
N LEU A 70 6.81 6.91 3.40
CA LEU A 70 8.17 7.39 3.25
C LEU A 70 8.54 8.33 4.40
N GLU A 71 9.82 8.37 4.75
CA GLU A 71 10.39 9.36 5.66
C GLU A 71 10.48 10.70 4.91
N LYS A 72 9.35 11.38 4.71
CA LYS A 72 9.28 12.75 4.18
C LYS A 72 9.34 13.73 5.36
N GLU A 73 9.89 14.93 5.13
CA GLU A 73 9.75 16.05 6.07
C GLU A 73 8.26 16.27 6.35
N GLU A 74 7.89 16.60 7.59
CA GLU A 74 6.51 16.67 8.11
C GLU A 74 5.62 17.58 7.24
N ASP A 75 5.07 17.05 6.15
CA ASP A 75 4.05 17.73 5.37
C ASP A 75 2.72 17.61 6.15
N GLU A 76 2.20 18.76 6.58
CA GLU A 76 1.00 18.91 7.42
C GLU A 76 -0.30 18.39 6.76
N ASP A 77 -0.26 18.05 5.47
CA ASP A 77 -1.41 17.65 4.65
C ASP A 77 -1.43 16.15 4.27
N PHE A 78 -0.69 15.29 4.98
CA PHE A 78 -0.72 13.84 4.69
C PHE A 78 -2.11 13.25 5.01
N GLU A 79 -2.88 12.93 3.96
CA GLU A 79 -4.10 12.13 4.10
C GLU A 79 -3.69 10.73 4.55
N GLU A 80 -3.93 10.43 5.83
CA GLU A 80 -3.48 9.21 6.52
C GLU A 80 -3.92 7.89 5.85
N TYR A 81 -4.86 7.97 4.91
CA TYR A 81 -5.50 6.84 4.27
C TYR A 81 -4.97 6.52 2.86
N GLU A 82 -4.08 7.34 2.29
CA GLU A 82 -3.41 7.03 1.02
C GLU A 82 -1.95 6.59 1.28
N GLY A 83 -1.64 5.33 0.97
CA GLY A 83 -0.28 4.80 1.03
C GLY A 83 0.66 5.55 0.08
N ASP A 84 1.94 5.67 0.46
CA ASP A 84 2.95 6.09 -0.51
C ASP A 84 3.17 4.96 -1.54
N SER A 85 3.08 5.27 -2.83
CA SER A 85 3.54 4.37 -3.88
C SER A 85 5.04 4.57 -4.10
N MET A 86 5.80 3.49 -4.26
CA MET A 86 7.22 3.59 -4.60
C MET A 86 7.27 4.10 -6.03
N PRO A 87 7.93 5.23 -6.29
CA PRO A 87 8.04 5.70 -7.64
C PRO A 87 8.83 4.70 -8.47
N ASN A 88 8.20 4.15 -9.50
CA ASN A 88 8.89 3.36 -10.50
C ASN A 88 9.64 4.33 -11.42
N ILE A 89 10.96 4.49 -11.20
CA ILE A 89 11.82 5.41 -11.97
C ILE A 89 11.64 5.21 -13.47
N LYS A 90 11.61 3.97 -13.94
CA LYS A 90 11.45 3.67 -15.36
C LYS A 90 10.11 4.14 -15.89
N SER A 91 9.03 3.93 -15.14
CA SER A 91 7.70 4.45 -15.48
C SER A 91 7.70 5.98 -15.57
N LEU A 92 8.32 6.67 -14.61
CA LEU A 92 8.41 8.13 -14.60
C LEU A 92 9.25 8.67 -15.78
N GLU A 93 10.38 8.03 -16.09
CA GLU A 93 11.19 8.37 -17.27
C GLU A 93 10.43 8.17 -18.58
N GLU A 94 9.66 7.08 -18.69
CA GLU A 94 8.77 6.83 -19.83
C GLU A 94 7.68 7.91 -19.94
N GLN A 95 7.09 8.35 -18.83
CA GLN A 95 6.08 9.42 -18.80
C GLN A 95 6.66 10.78 -19.22
N ILE A 96 7.87 11.14 -18.76
CA ILE A 96 8.55 12.37 -19.21
C ILE A 96 8.84 12.29 -20.71
N GLN A 97 9.29 11.15 -21.21
CA GLN A 97 9.51 10.98 -22.64
C GLN A 97 8.21 11.08 -23.44
N ASP A 98 7.09 10.57 -22.92
CA ASP A 98 5.76 10.73 -23.51
C ASP A 98 5.36 12.21 -23.59
N TYR A 99 5.67 13.03 -22.56
CA TYR A 99 5.49 14.49 -22.61
C TYR A 99 6.36 15.15 -23.68
N ILE A 100 7.64 14.80 -23.78
CA ILE A 100 8.56 15.34 -24.79
C ILE A 100 8.07 14.97 -26.20
N ASP A 101 7.64 13.73 -26.42
CA ASP A 101 7.10 13.26 -27.69
C ASP A 101 5.81 14.03 -28.04
N TYR A 102 4.92 14.21 -27.06
CA TYR A 102 3.69 14.98 -27.22
C TYR A 102 3.95 16.45 -27.55
N GLU A 103 4.86 17.13 -26.84
CA GLU A 103 5.24 18.53 -27.10
C GLU A 103 5.84 18.72 -28.50
N ASN A 104 6.66 17.76 -28.95
CA ASN A 104 7.30 17.81 -30.27
C ASN A 104 6.33 17.52 -31.41
N ASN A 105 5.44 16.54 -31.27
CA ASN A 105 4.47 16.17 -32.29
C ASN A 105 3.21 15.50 -31.70
N PRO A 106 2.20 16.29 -31.27
CA PRO A 106 1.00 15.77 -30.61
C PRO A 106 0.23 14.73 -31.44
N LYS A 107 0.21 14.91 -32.77
CA LYS A 107 -0.55 14.03 -33.69
C LYS A 107 0.10 12.65 -33.82
N ASP A 108 1.42 12.63 -34.01
CA ASP A 108 2.16 11.36 -34.13
C ASP A 108 2.14 10.60 -32.79
N PHE A 109 2.29 11.32 -31.68
CA PHE A 109 2.17 10.74 -30.34
C PHE A 109 0.80 10.10 -30.11
N ALA A 110 -0.30 10.82 -30.39
CA ALA A 110 -1.66 10.26 -30.26
C ALA A 110 -1.83 8.99 -31.13
N GLU A 111 -1.28 8.98 -32.34
CA GLU A 111 -1.30 7.79 -33.21
C GLU A 111 -0.48 6.62 -32.62
N LYS A 112 0.68 6.89 -32.04
CA LYS A 112 1.53 5.91 -31.33
C LYS A 112 0.79 5.31 -30.13
N CYS A 113 0.16 6.13 -29.30
CA CYS A 113 -0.64 5.68 -28.15
C CYS A 113 -1.80 4.78 -28.60
N ARG A 114 -2.51 5.18 -29.66
CA ARG A 114 -3.59 4.38 -30.26
C ARG A 114 -3.09 3.01 -30.72
N LYS A 115 -1.93 2.93 -31.39
CA LYS A 115 -1.33 1.66 -31.85
C LYS A 115 -0.91 0.75 -30.70
N LYS A 116 -0.41 1.31 -29.58
CA LYS A 116 -0.01 0.55 -28.39
C LYS A 116 -1.19 -0.04 -27.62
N SER A 117 -2.38 0.59 -27.67
CA SER A 117 -3.59 0.11 -26.99
C SER A 117 -4.13 -1.19 -27.65
N LYS A 118 -3.54 -2.34 -27.31
CA LYS A 118 -3.93 -3.64 -27.88
C LYS A 118 -5.35 -4.08 -27.46
N HIS A 119 -5.89 -3.54 -26.36
CA HIS A 119 -7.03 -4.17 -25.66
C HIS A 119 -8.22 -3.28 -25.25
N SER A 120 -8.27 -1.97 -25.53
CA SER A 120 -9.31 -1.15 -24.88
C SER A 120 -10.49 -0.78 -25.78
N TYR A 121 -11.66 -0.68 -25.14
CA TYR A 121 -12.91 -0.09 -25.59
C TYR A 121 -12.78 1.35 -26.18
N HIS A 122 -11.56 1.91 -26.21
CA HIS A 122 -11.22 3.24 -26.70
C HIS A 122 -10.69 3.28 -28.14
N LYS A 123 -10.73 2.18 -28.92
CA LYS A 123 -10.32 2.23 -30.34
C LYS A 123 -11.07 3.27 -31.18
N GLN A 124 -12.26 3.68 -30.74
CA GLN A 124 -13.08 4.70 -31.40
C GLN A 124 -12.80 6.12 -30.90
N ASP A 125 -12.10 6.27 -29.77
CA ASP A 125 -11.72 7.57 -29.24
C ASP A 125 -10.57 8.13 -30.07
N ARG A 126 -10.85 9.16 -30.86
CA ARG A 126 -9.87 9.80 -31.74
C ARG A 126 -8.80 10.55 -30.95
N ASP A 127 -9.11 10.89 -29.71
CA ASP A 127 -8.31 11.77 -28.85
C ASP A 127 -7.76 11.00 -27.64
N TYR A 128 -7.50 9.70 -27.81
CA TYR A 128 -6.87 8.89 -26.77
C TYR A 128 -5.44 9.40 -26.49
N LEU A 129 -5.25 9.89 -25.27
CA LEU A 129 -3.96 10.21 -24.66
C LEU A 129 -3.84 9.42 -23.35
N PRO A 130 -2.62 9.05 -22.94
CA PRO A 130 -2.37 8.49 -21.61
C PRO A 130 -2.91 9.42 -20.51
N TRP A 131 -3.32 8.83 -19.38
CA TRP A 131 -3.91 9.58 -18.27
C TRP A 131 -2.97 10.69 -17.76
N HIS A 132 -1.67 10.40 -17.60
CA HIS A 132 -0.68 11.36 -17.13
C HIS A 132 -0.54 12.58 -18.05
N ILE A 133 -0.76 12.45 -19.38
CA ILE A 133 -0.77 13.59 -20.31
C ILE A 133 -2.03 14.45 -20.14
N LYS A 134 -3.16 13.84 -19.74
CA LYS A 134 -4.45 14.53 -19.59
C LYS A 134 -4.59 15.22 -18.22
N HIS A 135 -4.02 14.63 -17.18
CA HIS A 135 -4.35 14.99 -15.79
C HIS A 135 -3.16 15.47 -14.97
N ASP A 136 -1.93 15.14 -15.36
CA ASP A 136 -0.73 15.64 -14.67
C ASP A 136 -0.11 16.81 -15.43
N THR A 137 0.97 17.35 -14.88
CA THR A 137 1.83 18.29 -15.58
C THR A 137 3.22 17.69 -15.70
N LYS A 138 3.94 18.02 -16.77
CA LYS A 138 5.34 17.62 -16.94
C LYS A 138 6.18 17.98 -15.70
N THR A 139 5.98 19.18 -15.16
CA THR A 139 6.69 19.67 -13.96
C THR A 139 6.40 18.83 -12.73
N LYS A 140 5.16 18.35 -12.54
CA LYS A 140 4.81 17.43 -11.44
C LYS A 140 5.59 16.12 -11.55
N ILE A 141 5.59 15.49 -12.74
CA ILE A 141 6.29 14.23 -12.98
C ILE A 141 7.82 14.39 -12.89
N GLU A 142 8.36 15.53 -13.35
CA GLU A 142 9.78 15.87 -13.19
C GLU A 142 10.15 15.97 -11.71
N LYS A 143 9.30 16.58 -10.88
CA LYS A 143 9.49 16.65 -9.42
C LYS A 143 9.50 15.24 -8.81
N GLU A 144 8.50 14.43 -9.12
CA GLU A 144 8.40 13.04 -8.66
C GLU A 144 9.61 12.20 -9.09
N LEU A 145 10.12 12.37 -10.31
CA LEU A 145 11.32 11.68 -10.78
C LEU A 145 12.58 12.11 -10.03
N VAL A 146 12.71 13.40 -9.71
CA VAL A 146 13.84 13.91 -8.90
C VAL A 146 13.80 13.31 -7.49
N GLU A 147 12.63 13.29 -6.86
CA GLU A 147 12.42 12.69 -5.53
C GLU A 147 12.71 11.17 -5.57
N ALA A 148 12.19 10.46 -6.57
CA ALA A 148 12.46 9.04 -6.78
C ALA A 148 13.96 8.76 -6.95
N LYS A 149 14.65 9.54 -7.79
CA LYS A 149 16.10 9.40 -7.98
C LYS A 149 16.87 9.74 -6.72
N ALA A 150 16.42 10.69 -5.91
CA ALA A 150 17.05 10.99 -4.62
C ALA A 150 17.00 9.77 -3.70
N ILE A 151 15.83 9.12 -3.57
CA ILE A 151 15.66 7.89 -2.78
C ILE A 151 16.60 6.78 -3.30
N TYR A 152 16.57 6.48 -4.60
CA TYR A 152 17.41 5.43 -5.17
C TYR A 152 18.91 5.73 -5.08
N ASN A 153 19.32 6.99 -5.16
CA ASN A 153 20.72 7.39 -5.00
C ASN A 153 21.19 7.32 -3.54
N GLU A 154 20.34 7.72 -2.59
CA GLU A 154 20.66 7.71 -1.17
C GLU A 154 20.70 6.29 -0.60
N PHE A 155 19.71 5.47 -0.94
CA PHE A 155 19.54 4.14 -0.36
C PHE A 155 20.08 3.02 -1.25
N GLY A 156 20.32 3.29 -2.53
CA GLY A 156 20.79 2.30 -3.50
C GLY A 156 19.65 1.46 -4.08
N GLU A 157 19.70 1.23 -5.39
CA GLU A 157 18.70 0.46 -6.15
C GLU A 157 18.48 -0.95 -5.57
N GLU A 158 19.54 -1.61 -5.10
CA GLU A 158 19.46 -2.94 -4.48
C GLU A 158 18.61 -2.94 -3.20
N ASN A 159 18.77 -1.93 -2.32
CA ASN A 159 18.02 -1.86 -1.07
C ASN A 159 16.55 -1.50 -1.33
N VAL A 160 16.28 -0.60 -2.28
CA VAL A 160 14.90 -0.30 -2.69
C VAL A 160 14.23 -1.54 -3.25
N GLN A 161 14.91 -2.29 -4.13
CA GLN A 161 14.37 -3.53 -4.67
C GLN A 161 14.14 -4.59 -3.58
N LYS A 162 15.08 -4.74 -2.63
CA LYS A 162 14.94 -5.64 -1.49
C LYS A 162 13.69 -5.31 -0.65
N PHE A 163 13.41 -4.02 -0.44
CA PHE A 163 12.20 -3.58 0.25
C PHE A 163 10.92 -3.93 -0.55
N LEU A 164 10.91 -3.70 -1.86
CA LEU A 164 9.76 -4.03 -2.71
C LEU A 164 9.48 -5.54 -2.75
N ASP A 165 10.53 -6.35 -2.85
CA ASP A 165 10.43 -7.81 -2.80
C ASP A 165 9.90 -8.29 -1.44
N PHE A 166 10.35 -7.64 -0.35
CA PHE A 166 9.79 -7.87 0.97
C PHE A 166 8.29 -7.54 1.02
N MET A 167 7.87 -6.37 0.50
CA MET A 167 6.47 -5.95 0.56
C MET A 167 5.54 -6.91 -0.19
N ASP A 168 5.96 -7.44 -1.34
CA ASP A 168 5.19 -8.45 -2.09
C ASP A 168 4.99 -9.75 -1.29
N VAL A 169 6.05 -10.23 -0.63
CA VAL A 169 5.97 -11.43 0.22
C VAL A 169 5.16 -11.16 1.49
N PHE A 170 5.36 -9.99 2.10
CA PHE A 170 4.68 -9.56 3.30
C PHE A 170 3.18 -9.45 3.06
N GLU A 171 2.76 -8.74 2.01
CA GLU A 171 1.34 -8.61 1.62
C GLU A 171 0.69 -9.98 1.42
N LYS A 172 1.33 -10.88 0.66
CA LYS A 172 0.80 -12.25 0.46
C LYS A 172 0.64 -13.01 1.77
N SER A 173 1.62 -12.87 2.67
CA SER A 173 1.60 -13.54 3.98
C SER A 173 0.47 -13.01 4.86
N ILE A 174 0.31 -11.69 4.90
CA ILE A 174 -0.77 -10.99 5.62
C ILE A 174 -2.14 -11.41 5.08
N ARG A 175 -2.36 -11.34 3.75
CA ARG A 175 -3.62 -11.75 3.13
C ARG A 175 -3.94 -13.22 3.32
N SER A 176 -2.93 -14.10 3.32
CA SER A 176 -3.15 -15.53 3.59
C SER A 176 -3.53 -15.83 5.04
N SER A 177 -3.39 -14.85 5.94
CA SER A 177 -3.63 -14.96 7.37
C SER A 177 -4.82 -14.10 7.83
N GLU A 178 -5.71 -13.71 6.92
CA GLU A 178 -6.81 -12.77 7.16
C GLU A 178 -7.65 -13.11 8.40
N ASP A 179 -8.18 -14.33 8.48
CA ASP A 179 -8.98 -14.81 9.63
C ASP A 179 -8.23 -14.72 10.96
N ILE A 180 -6.90 -14.94 10.94
CA ILE A 180 -6.06 -14.89 12.13
C ILE A 180 -5.85 -13.43 12.55
N LEU A 181 -5.70 -12.51 11.59
CA LEU A 181 -5.51 -11.10 11.85
C LEU A 181 -6.77 -10.43 12.39
N GLU A 182 -7.95 -10.81 11.92
CA GLU A 182 -9.22 -10.38 12.53
C GLU A 182 -9.28 -10.76 14.02
N GLU A 183 -8.94 -12.02 14.33
CA GLU A 183 -9.02 -12.53 15.71
C GLU A 183 -7.98 -11.88 16.65
N ILE A 184 -6.80 -11.53 16.11
CA ILE A 184 -5.67 -10.99 16.88
C ILE A 184 -5.76 -9.49 17.07
N PHE A 185 -6.08 -8.76 16.00
CA PHE A 185 -6.03 -7.31 15.96
C PHE A 185 -7.43 -6.67 16.01
N GLY A 186 -8.49 -7.45 15.82
CA GLY A 186 -9.88 -7.00 15.93
C GLY A 186 -10.46 -6.51 14.62
N ASN A 187 -11.46 -5.64 14.69
CA ASN A 187 -12.14 -5.08 13.54
C ASN A 187 -12.34 -3.58 13.77
N GLY A 188 -12.14 -2.77 12.73
CA GLY A 188 -12.17 -1.31 12.85
C GLY A 188 -10.88 -0.75 13.41
N PHE A 189 -9.73 -1.33 13.04
CA PHE A 189 -8.42 -0.87 13.49
C PHE A 189 -7.47 -0.62 12.33
N MET A 190 -6.58 0.36 12.49
CA MET A 190 -5.39 0.55 11.69
C MET A 190 -4.19 -0.02 12.44
N ILE A 191 -3.42 -0.88 11.77
CA ILE A 191 -2.20 -1.46 12.31
C ILE A 191 -1.02 -0.74 11.73
N ASN A 192 -0.21 -0.14 12.60
CA ASN A 192 0.96 0.66 12.26
C ASN A 192 2.22 -0.04 12.76
N ILE A 193 3.11 -0.43 11.85
CA ILE A 193 4.41 -1.00 12.20
C ILE A 193 5.49 0.03 11.92
N THR A 194 6.20 0.45 12.97
CA THR A 194 7.37 1.32 12.87
C THR A 194 8.65 0.55 13.21
N LYS A 195 9.80 1.22 13.07
CA LYS A 195 11.12 0.69 13.46
C LYS A 195 11.19 0.24 14.94
N GLY A 196 10.37 0.84 15.82
CA GLY A 196 10.46 0.66 17.27
C GLY A 196 9.26 -0.02 17.93
N ASN A 197 8.07 0.08 17.33
CA ASN A 197 6.82 -0.41 17.94
C ASN A 197 5.80 -0.87 16.89
N VAL A 198 4.72 -1.46 17.40
CA VAL A 198 3.45 -1.60 16.68
C VAL A 198 2.41 -0.79 17.43
N GLU A 199 1.72 0.06 16.70
CA GLU A 199 0.62 0.88 17.18
C GLU A 199 -0.67 0.36 16.55
N ILE A 200 -1.72 0.25 17.36
CA ILE A 200 -3.05 -0.18 16.93
C ILE A 200 -3.97 0.98 17.25
N GLU A 201 -4.56 1.56 16.21
CA GLU A 201 -5.39 2.77 16.30
C GLU A 201 -6.81 2.42 15.87
N GLU A 202 -7.81 2.98 16.54
CA GLU A 202 -9.21 2.84 16.10
C GLU A 202 -9.36 3.54 14.76
N TYR A 203 -9.88 2.79 13.77
CA TYR A 203 -10.16 3.32 12.44
C TYR A 203 -11.60 3.82 12.37
N ASP A 204 -11.74 5.15 12.33
CA ASP A 204 -13.03 5.79 12.09
C ASP A 204 -13.24 5.98 10.58
N CYS A 205 -14.20 5.24 10.04
CA CYS A 205 -14.61 5.33 8.64
C CYS A 205 -15.48 6.56 8.33
N GLY A 206 -15.76 7.42 9.32
CA GLY A 206 -16.28 8.78 9.11
C GLY A 206 -17.77 8.88 8.77
N TYR A 207 -18.62 8.04 9.36
CA TYR A 207 -20.08 8.05 9.15
C TYR A 207 -20.84 9.12 9.96
#